data_AF-A0ABD3RJL9-F1
#
_entry.id   AF-A0ABD3RJL9-F1
#
_cell.length_a   1.000
_cell.length_b   1.000
_cell.length_c   1.000
_cell.angle_alpha   90.00
_cell.angle_beta   90.00
_cell.angle_gamma   90.00
#
_symmetry.space_group_name_H-M   'P 1'
#
loop_
_entity.id
_entity.type
_entity.pdbx_description
1 polymer ?
#
loop_
_entity_poly.entity_id
_entity_poly.type
_entity_poly.pdbx_seq_one_letter_code
_entity_poly.pdbx_strand_id
1 'polypeptide(L)'
;MSVLHPLMWTDRRQEAMQRSSTKKIYRLLDDIDDDSTWLNEKLWSSDRTRFPETVSLRVGGGNGEDGNLEERPCFTPLGFRYAVSLVRSRSFYVDGYLRLLPYLDYANHDDYGTREIGGGSVGTSFDVIGGSGSTGEPDPAMMQFLRLAKLGGKDAFLLESIFRGDVWGFMSEPVSEDNEREVVNAVIEACQSALSEMTSEGEGENDSGEESSSKMDRLCSMVCESEREALGRTLTYMRQEAEALDLKEYYQERRLKSLGLDSDWTPEDDVSFGGTRLPGTANYDW
;
A
#
# COMPACT_ATOMS: atom_id res chain seq x y z
N MET A 1 -18.77 18.95 1.11
CA MET A 1 -17.43 18.33 1.24
C MET A 1 -16.94 18.23 2.68
N SER A 2 -17.36 19.10 3.61
CA SER A 2 -16.80 19.17 4.98
C SER A 2 -16.97 17.93 5.87
N VAL A 3 -17.80 16.95 5.50
CA VAL A 3 -18.16 15.84 6.41
C VAL A 3 -17.54 14.50 6.01
N LEU A 4 -17.12 14.32 4.73
CA LEU A 4 -16.73 12.99 4.20
C LEU A 4 -15.24 12.69 4.22
N HIS A 5 -14.37 13.69 4.28
CA HIS A 5 -12.92 13.43 4.28
C HIS A 5 -12.46 13.00 5.68
N PRO A 6 -11.67 11.92 5.84
CA PRO A 6 -11.21 11.46 7.16
C PRO A 6 -10.48 12.53 7.97
N LEU A 7 -9.74 13.42 7.29
CA LEU A 7 -9.11 14.61 7.90
C LEU A 7 -10.11 15.65 8.41
N MET A 8 -11.42 15.46 8.33
CA MET A 8 -12.39 16.40 8.91
C MET A 8 -13.32 15.70 9.91
N TRP A 9 -13.00 14.44 10.26
CA TRP A 9 -13.79 13.66 11.20
C TRP A 9 -13.52 14.06 12.65
N THR A 10 -14.40 13.65 13.55
CA THR A 10 -14.19 13.78 15.00
C THR A 10 -13.10 12.84 15.48
N ASP A 11 -12.47 13.14 16.61
CA ASP A 11 -11.34 12.36 17.14
C ASP A 11 -11.70 10.89 17.36
N ARG A 12 -12.89 10.59 17.91
CA ARG A 12 -13.41 9.22 18.04
C ARG A 12 -13.42 8.45 16.72
N ARG A 13 -13.74 9.11 15.61
CA ARG A 13 -13.77 8.48 14.27
C ARG A 13 -12.39 8.37 13.65
N GLN A 14 -11.49 9.31 13.92
CA GLN A 14 -10.10 9.22 13.51
C GLN A 14 -9.40 8.07 14.25
N GLU A 15 -9.72 7.87 15.53
CA GLU A 15 -9.27 6.74 16.34
C GLU A 15 -9.77 5.41 15.78
N ALA A 16 -11.04 5.32 15.39
CA ALA A 16 -11.57 4.13 14.71
C ALA A 16 -10.81 3.81 13.40
N MET A 17 -10.42 4.85 12.65
CA MET A 17 -9.58 4.70 11.44
C MET A 17 -8.12 4.38 11.75
N GLN A 18 -7.62 4.69 12.95
CA GLN A 18 -6.24 4.38 13.31
C GLN A 18 -5.99 2.86 13.34
N ARG A 19 -7.05 2.06 13.53
CA ARG A 19 -7.03 0.59 13.43
C ARG A 19 -6.83 0.09 12.01
N SER A 20 -7.08 0.92 11.01
CA SER A 20 -6.90 0.57 9.60
C SER A 20 -5.43 0.69 9.19
N SER A 21 -4.96 -0.34 8.51
CA SER A 21 -3.62 -0.44 7.94
C SER A 21 -3.43 0.52 6.76
N THR A 22 -4.49 0.82 6.00
CA THR A 22 -4.42 1.67 4.80
C THR A 22 -4.40 3.16 5.11
N LYS A 23 -4.85 3.58 6.30
CA LYS A 23 -4.97 5.00 6.67
C LYS A 23 -4.65 5.27 8.13
N LYS A 24 -3.39 5.06 8.53
CA LYS A 24 -2.83 5.63 9.77
C LYS A 24 -2.91 7.16 9.70
N ILE A 25 -4.03 7.69 10.18
CA ILE A 25 -4.41 9.08 9.94
C ILE A 25 -3.66 10.04 10.85
N TYR A 26 -3.24 9.59 12.04
CA TYR A 26 -2.56 10.44 13.00
C TYR A 26 -1.24 10.98 12.48
N ARG A 27 -0.41 10.16 11.83
CA ARG A 27 0.83 10.66 11.24
C ARG A 27 0.58 11.80 10.27
N LEU A 28 -0.43 11.64 9.41
CA LEU A 28 -0.79 12.68 8.46
C LEU A 28 -1.37 13.93 9.13
N LEU A 29 -2.09 13.77 10.24
CA LEU A 29 -2.64 14.89 11.01
C LEU A 29 -1.54 15.66 11.73
N ASP A 30 -0.63 14.94 12.38
CA ASP A 30 0.56 15.52 13.01
C ASP A 30 1.38 16.30 11.97
N ASP A 31 1.66 15.71 10.81
CA ASP A 31 2.38 16.39 9.71
C ASP A 31 1.64 17.68 9.27
N ILE A 32 0.30 17.65 9.17
CA ILE A 32 -0.51 18.80 8.76
C ILE A 32 -0.49 19.91 9.82
N ASP A 33 -0.59 19.54 11.10
CA ASP A 33 -0.62 20.49 12.21
C ASP A 33 0.78 21.12 12.42
N ASP A 34 1.84 20.33 12.26
CA ASP A 34 3.23 20.80 12.26
C ASP A 34 3.50 21.76 11.10
N ASP A 35 3.09 21.39 9.87
CA ASP A 35 3.22 22.25 8.68
C ASP A 35 2.42 23.56 8.83
N SER A 36 1.21 23.49 9.36
CA SER A 36 0.38 24.67 9.63
C SER A 36 1.06 25.60 10.64
N THR A 37 1.62 25.02 11.70
CA THR A 37 2.32 25.78 12.75
C THR A 37 3.57 26.43 12.18
N TRP A 38 4.35 25.67 11.42
CA TRP A 38 5.55 26.17 10.74
C TRP A 38 5.25 27.31 9.76
N LEU A 39 4.20 27.18 8.94
CA LEU A 39 3.78 28.24 8.01
C LEU A 39 3.32 29.48 8.75
N ASN A 40 2.62 29.33 9.87
CA ASN A 40 2.23 30.47 10.67
C ASN A 40 3.45 31.19 11.25
N GLU A 41 4.40 30.46 11.84
CA GLU A 41 5.62 31.03 12.43
C GLU A 41 6.55 31.69 11.41
N LYS A 42 6.76 31.06 10.25
CA LYS A 42 7.76 31.49 9.28
C LYS A 42 7.23 32.44 8.23
N LEU A 43 5.94 32.36 7.89
CA LEU A 43 5.36 33.09 6.76
C LEU A 43 4.21 34.00 7.21
N TRP A 44 3.12 33.45 7.75
CA TRP A 44 1.89 34.23 7.95
C TRP A 44 2.02 35.27 9.06
N SER A 45 2.71 34.96 10.16
CA SER A 45 2.92 35.91 11.26
C SER A 45 4.01 36.95 10.96
N SER A 46 4.91 36.64 10.02
CA SER A 46 6.01 37.54 9.64
C SER A 46 5.52 38.82 8.94
N ASP A 47 4.41 38.73 8.20
CA ASP A 47 3.82 39.86 7.46
C ASP A 47 2.30 39.81 7.51
N ARG A 48 1.73 40.42 8.56
CA ARG A 48 0.27 40.55 8.74
C ARG A 48 -0.38 41.55 7.78
N THR A 49 0.40 42.35 7.05
CA THR A 49 -0.15 43.25 6.02
C THR A 49 -0.52 42.47 4.77
N ARG A 50 0.28 41.46 4.42
CA ARG A 50 0.01 40.53 3.32
C ARG A 50 -0.88 39.36 3.74
N PHE A 51 -0.74 38.88 4.99
CA PHE A 51 -1.46 37.74 5.54
C PHE A 51 -2.26 38.16 6.79
N PRO A 52 -3.41 38.85 6.62
CA PRO A 52 -4.23 39.29 7.74
C PRO A 52 -4.85 38.11 8.48
N GLU A 53 -5.13 38.27 9.78
CA GLU A 53 -5.75 37.22 10.60
C GLU A 53 -7.25 37.06 10.33
N THR A 54 -7.89 38.10 9.84
CA THR A 54 -9.29 38.11 9.44
C THR A 54 -9.47 38.85 8.12
N VAL A 55 -10.46 38.43 7.33
CA VAL A 55 -10.90 39.13 6.13
C VAL A 55 -12.41 39.33 6.17
N SER A 56 -12.86 40.51 5.77
CA SER A 56 -14.28 40.80 5.65
C SER A 56 -14.75 40.49 4.22
N LEU A 57 -15.62 39.50 4.09
CA LEU A 57 -16.19 39.08 2.81
C LEU A 57 -17.66 39.53 2.74
N ARG A 58 -18.07 40.04 1.58
CA ARG A 58 -19.50 40.23 1.30
C ARG A 58 -20.10 38.90 0.91
N VAL A 59 -20.97 38.35 1.74
CA VAL A 59 -21.65 37.07 1.50
C VAL A 59 -23.13 37.34 1.24
N GLY A 60 -23.64 36.83 0.11
CA GLY A 60 -25.08 36.85 -0.19
C GLY A 60 -25.61 37.94 -1.13
N GLY A 61 -24.76 38.69 -1.84
CA GLY A 61 -25.23 39.72 -2.80
C GLY A 61 -25.26 39.22 -4.25
N GLY A 62 -26.37 38.65 -4.69
CA GLY A 62 -26.66 38.48 -6.12
C GLY A 62 -27.62 39.58 -6.60
N ASN A 63 -27.33 40.24 -7.72
CA ASN A 63 -28.19 41.24 -8.37
C ASN A 63 -28.67 42.41 -7.46
N GLY A 64 -27.74 43.20 -6.92
CA GLY A 64 -28.06 44.53 -6.40
C GLY A 64 -28.55 44.62 -4.96
N GLU A 65 -28.51 43.52 -4.19
CA GLU A 65 -28.70 43.55 -2.74
C GLU A 65 -27.36 43.78 -2.01
N ASP A 66 -27.36 44.65 -1.00
CA ASP A 66 -26.24 44.86 -0.08
C ASP A 66 -26.03 43.60 0.76
N GLY A 67 -25.14 42.72 0.29
CA GLY A 67 -24.76 41.51 1.02
C GLY A 67 -24.17 41.82 2.40
N ASN A 68 -24.42 40.94 3.37
CA ASN A 68 -23.87 41.08 4.72
C ASN A 68 -22.35 40.98 4.69
N LEU A 69 -21.70 41.85 5.46
CA LEU A 69 -20.25 41.81 5.68
C LEU A 69 -19.98 40.75 6.76
N GLU A 70 -19.35 39.64 6.38
CA GLU A 70 -18.97 38.56 7.29
C GLU A 70 -17.46 38.59 7.52
N GLU A 71 -17.02 38.67 8.77
CA GLU A 71 -15.61 38.49 9.11
C GLU A 71 -15.27 37.01 9.21
N ARG A 72 -14.24 36.58 8.48
CA ARG A 72 -13.75 35.20 8.51
C ARG A 72 -12.30 35.14 8.94
N PRO A 73 -11.95 34.20 9.84
CA PRO A 73 -10.57 33.98 10.22
C PRO A 73 -9.79 33.37 9.05
N CYS A 74 -8.55 33.82 8.87
CA CYS A 74 -7.62 33.33 7.86
C CYS A 74 -6.51 32.53 8.52
N PHE A 75 -5.91 31.61 7.76
CA PHE A 75 -4.70 30.89 8.16
C PHE A 75 -4.81 30.12 9.50
N THR A 76 -6.00 29.61 9.81
CA THR A 76 -6.22 28.75 10.97
C THR A 76 -5.79 27.32 10.67
N PRO A 77 -5.40 26.51 11.68
CA PRO A 77 -5.10 25.09 11.49
C PRO A 77 -6.25 24.32 10.83
N LEU A 78 -7.49 24.61 11.24
CA LEU A 78 -8.68 24.03 10.62
C LEU A 78 -8.84 24.43 9.15
N GLY A 79 -8.55 25.69 8.80
CA GLY A 79 -8.57 26.17 7.43
C GLY A 79 -7.49 25.52 6.57
N PHE A 80 -6.29 25.30 7.12
CA PHE A 80 -5.22 24.59 6.45
C PHE A 80 -5.58 23.12 6.23
N ARG A 81 -6.08 22.44 7.26
CA ARG A 81 -6.60 21.06 7.19
C ARG A 81 -7.69 20.91 6.12
N TYR A 82 -8.61 21.88 6.04
CA TYR A 82 -9.61 21.94 4.97
C TYR A 82 -8.97 22.10 3.57
N ALA A 83 -8.00 22.99 3.41
CA ALA A 83 -7.31 23.18 2.13
C ALA A 83 -6.58 21.90 1.67
N VAL A 84 -5.87 21.23 2.58
CA VAL A 84 -5.23 19.93 2.31
C VAL A 84 -6.26 18.87 1.91
N SER A 85 -7.40 18.81 2.61
CA SER A 85 -8.48 17.87 2.28
C SER A 85 -9.05 18.10 0.87
N LEU A 86 -9.15 19.38 0.45
CA LEU A 86 -9.62 19.76 -0.88
C LEU A 86 -8.60 19.37 -1.95
N VAL A 87 -7.32 19.69 -1.74
CA VAL A 87 -6.25 19.31 -2.67
C VAL A 87 -6.20 17.80 -2.83
N ARG A 88 -6.23 17.01 -1.74
CA ARG A 88 -6.16 15.54 -1.83
C ARG A 88 -7.36 14.90 -2.53
N SER A 89 -8.53 15.52 -2.48
CA SER A 89 -9.76 14.94 -3.04
C SER A 89 -10.15 15.48 -4.42
N ARG A 90 -9.58 16.61 -4.86
CA ARG A 90 -9.99 17.32 -6.08
C ARG A 90 -8.83 17.66 -7.02
N SER A 91 -7.59 17.43 -6.63
CA SER A 91 -6.46 17.70 -7.52
C SER A 91 -6.22 16.56 -8.51
N PHE A 92 -5.66 16.94 -9.66
CA PHE A 92 -5.20 16.06 -10.71
C PHE A 92 -3.69 16.22 -10.87
N TYR A 93 -3.00 15.11 -11.09
CA TYR A 93 -1.59 15.13 -11.45
C TYR A 93 -1.45 15.13 -12.97
N VAL A 94 -1.03 16.26 -13.54
CA VAL A 94 -0.93 16.47 -15.00
C VAL A 94 0.39 17.17 -15.30
N ASP A 95 1.14 16.64 -16.27
CA ASP A 95 2.44 17.15 -16.71
C ASP A 95 3.49 17.29 -15.60
N GLY A 96 3.46 16.39 -14.61
CA GLY A 96 4.41 16.43 -13.49
C GLY A 96 4.01 17.40 -12.36
N TYR A 97 2.84 18.04 -12.46
CA TYR A 97 2.36 19.03 -11.48
C TYR A 97 0.99 18.68 -10.92
N LEU A 98 0.77 19.06 -9.67
CA LEU A 98 -0.54 18.98 -9.02
C LEU A 98 -1.39 20.20 -9.40
N ARG A 99 -2.58 19.99 -9.94
CA ARG A 99 -3.48 21.05 -10.41
C ARG A 99 -4.89 20.86 -9.90
N LEU A 100 -5.55 21.97 -9.53
CA LEU A 100 -6.99 22.02 -9.36
C LEU A 100 -7.59 22.52 -10.68
N LEU A 101 -8.56 21.78 -11.22
CA LEU A 101 -9.21 22.09 -12.48
C LEU A 101 -10.67 22.47 -12.20
N PRO A 102 -10.98 23.78 -12.11
CA PRO A 102 -12.35 24.24 -11.90
C PRO A 102 -13.28 23.64 -12.95
N TYR A 103 -14.53 23.36 -12.56
CA TYR A 103 -15.57 22.70 -13.36
C TYR A 103 -15.37 21.19 -13.54
N LEU A 104 -14.14 20.74 -13.81
CA LEU A 104 -13.85 19.32 -13.92
C LEU A 104 -13.85 18.64 -12.55
N ASP A 105 -13.46 19.36 -11.51
CA ASP A 105 -13.45 18.92 -10.12
C ASP A 105 -14.85 18.59 -9.55
N TYR A 106 -15.93 18.99 -10.23
CA TYR A 106 -17.31 18.63 -9.88
C TYR A 106 -17.72 17.24 -10.39
N ALA A 107 -16.97 16.63 -11.31
CA ALA A 107 -17.22 15.26 -11.73
C ALA A 107 -17.03 14.31 -10.53
N ASN A 108 -17.98 13.38 -10.36
CA ASN A 108 -17.88 12.34 -9.35
C ASN A 108 -17.32 11.06 -9.97
N HIS A 109 -16.72 10.23 -9.12
CA HIS A 109 -16.22 8.91 -9.50
C HIS A 109 -17.38 7.96 -9.83
N ASP A 110 -17.17 7.12 -10.83
CA ASP A 110 -18.01 5.99 -11.21
C ASP A 110 -17.09 4.85 -11.68
N ASP A 111 -17.41 3.62 -11.26
CA ASP A 111 -16.60 2.42 -11.48
C ASP A 111 -16.66 1.95 -12.95
N TYR A 112 -17.61 2.47 -13.74
CA TYR A 112 -17.88 1.98 -15.09
C TYR A 112 -17.01 2.65 -16.16
N GLY A 113 -16.09 1.88 -16.74
CA GLY A 113 -15.39 2.26 -17.98
C GLY A 113 -14.37 3.38 -17.85
N THR A 114 -13.99 3.74 -16.62
CA THR A 114 -12.97 4.74 -16.33
C THR A 114 -11.58 4.08 -16.29
N ARG A 115 -10.59 4.72 -16.92
CA ARG A 115 -9.17 4.40 -16.72
C ARG A 115 -8.61 5.42 -15.76
N GLU A 116 -8.31 5.00 -14.54
CA GLU A 116 -7.58 5.85 -13.61
C GLU A 116 -6.15 6.07 -14.12
N ILE A 117 -5.69 7.31 -14.05
CA ILE A 117 -4.27 7.61 -14.25
C ILE A 117 -3.58 7.03 -13.02
N GLY A 118 -2.85 5.93 -13.20
CA GLY A 118 -2.09 5.29 -12.13
C GLY A 118 -1.16 6.32 -11.48
N GLY A 119 -1.47 6.70 -10.24
CA GLY A 119 -0.57 7.52 -9.43
C GLY A 119 0.71 6.71 -9.15
N GLY A 120 1.87 7.30 -9.41
CA GLY A 120 3.13 6.69 -8.99
C GLY A 120 3.19 6.66 -7.46
N SER A 121 3.29 5.45 -6.88
CA SER A 121 3.59 5.31 -5.45
C SER A 121 5.02 5.78 -5.19
N VAL A 122 5.21 6.68 -4.23
CA VAL A 122 6.53 7.05 -3.71
C VAL A 122 6.82 6.15 -2.52
N GLY A 123 7.43 4.99 -2.81
CA GLY A 123 7.81 3.99 -1.82
C GLY A 123 7.72 2.58 -2.39
N THR A 124 8.59 1.67 -1.93
CA THR A 124 8.48 0.24 -2.22
C THR A 124 7.65 -0.41 -1.11
N SER A 125 6.33 -0.26 -1.18
CA SER A 125 5.39 -1.04 -0.38
C SER A 125 4.85 -2.20 -1.21
N PHE A 126 4.55 -3.31 -0.54
CA PHE A 126 3.78 -4.41 -1.11
C PHE A 126 2.39 -4.37 -0.53
N ASP A 127 1.38 -4.52 -1.39
CA ASP A 127 -0.02 -4.44 -1.00
C ASP A 127 -0.65 -5.83 -0.92
N VAL A 128 -1.42 -6.06 0.13
CA VAL A 128 -2.25 -7.27 0.29
C VAL A 128 -3.67 -6.94 -0.18
N ILE A 129 -4.15 -7.63 -1.21
CA ILE A 129 -5.38 -7.26 -1.92
C ILE A 129 -6.52 -8.25 -1.63
N GLY A 130 -7.67 -7.74 -1.19
CA GLY A 130 -8.87 -8.53 -0.84
C GLY A 130 -10.09 -8.33 -1.74
N GLY A 131 -9.91 -7.91 -2.99
CA GLY A 131 -11.02 -7.62 -3.91
C GLY A 131 -11.78 -8.85 -4.44
N SER A 132 -12.90 -8.62 -5.12
CA SER A 132 -13.65 -9.68 -5.82
C SER A 132 -12.76 -10.37 -6.85
N GLY A 133 -12.57 -11.69 -6.73
CA GLY A 133 -11.65 -12.47 -7.56
C GLY A 133 -10.21 -12.58 -7.04
N SER A 134 -9.88 -11.96 -5.91
CA SER A 134 -8.60 -12.21 -5.23
C SER A 134 -8.60 -13.58 -4.56
N THR A 135 -7.56 -14.37 -4.84
CA THR A 135 -7.30 -15.68 -4.24
C THR A 135 -6.71 -15.57 -2.83
N GLY A 136 -6.30 -14.37 -2.41
CA GLY A 136 -5.47 -14.18 -1.20
C GLY A 136 -3.99 -14.49 -1.45
N GLU A 137 -3.60 -14.78 -2.69
CA GLU A 137 -2.20 -14.96 -3.06
C GLU A 137 -1.44 -13.62 -2.90
N PRO A 138 -0.31 -13.60 -2.19
CA PRO A 138 0.50 -12.40 -2.07
C PRO A 138 1.19 -12.01 -3.37
N ASP A 139 1.52 -10.73 -3.54
CA ASP A 139 2.24 -10.23 -4.72
C ASP A 139 3.53 -11.05 -4.98
N PRO A 140 3.74 -11.60 -6.19
CA PRO A 140 4.96 -12.33 -6.53
C PRO A 140 6.25 -11.55 -6.25
N ALA A 141 6.25 -10.23 -6.41
CA ALA A 141 7.39 -9.38 -6.09
C ALA A 141 7.63 -9.31 -4.58
N MET A 142 6.58 -9.35 -3.76
CA MET A 142 6.70 -9.47 -2.30
C MET A 142 7.34 -10.80 -1.92
N MET A 143 6.89 -11.89 -2.53
CA MET A 143 7.44 -13.23 -2.26
C MET A 143 8.93 -13.32 -2.66
N GLN A 144 9.31 -12.79 -3.81
CA GLN A 144 10.71 -12.67 -4.24
C GLN A 144 11.56 -11.91 -3.24
N PHE A 145 11.06 -10.76 -2.78
CA PHE A 145 11.75 -9.95 -1.79
C PHE A 145 11.90 -10.69 -0.45
N LEU A 146 10.85 -11.37 0.03
CA LEU A 146 10.90 -12.11 1.28
C LEU A 146 11.88 -13.29 1.22
N ARG A 147 11.94 -14.03 0.12
CA ARG A 147 12.93 -15.10 -0.10
C ARG A 147 14.35 -14.58 0.00
N LEU A 148 14.63 -13.42 -0.62
CA LEU A 148 15.92 -12.76 -0.51
C LEU A 148 16.20 -12.28 0.92
N ALA A 149 15.20 -11.72 1.60
CA ALA A 149 15.34 -11.20 2.97
C ALA A 149 15.58 -12.31 4.00
N LYS A 150 15.03 -13.51 3.77
CA LYS A 150 15.22 -14.71 4.60
C LYS A 150 16.35 -15.60 4.10
N LEU A 151 17.13 -15.14 3.13
CA LEU A 151 18.23 -15.93 2.60
C LEU A 151 19.35 -16.01 3.64
N GLY A 152 19.78 -17.22 3.95
CA GLY A 152 20.79 -17.43 4.98
C GLY A 152 21.33 -18.86 5.01
N GLY A 153 22.28 -19.10 5.90
CA GLY A 153 22.83 -20.44 6.15
C GLY A 153 23.35 -21.11 4.88
N LYS A 154 22.73 -22.24 4.52
CA LYS A 154 23.13 -23.05 3.36
C LYS A 154 22.81 -22.39 2.02
N ASP A 155 21.93 -21.41 1.97
CA ASP A 155 21.49 -20.74 0.73
C ASP A 155 22.26 -19.44 0.46
N ALA A 156 23.11 -19.00 1.39
CA ALA A 156 23.88 -17.77 1.29
C ALA A 156 24.86 -17.76 0.09
N PHE A 157 25.22 -18.93 -0.46
CA PHE A 157 26.04 -19.02 -1.67
C PHE A 157 25.40 -18.34 -2.89
N LEU A 158 24.07 -18.18 -2.91
CA LEU A 158 23.37 -17.46 -3.98
C LEU A 158 23.67 -15.95 -4.00
N LEU A 159 24.31 -15.42 -2.95
CA LEU A 159 24.78 -14.03 -2.87
C LEU A 159 26.20 -13.84 -3.42
N GLU A 160 26.86 -14.93 -3.84
CA GLU A 160 28.19 -14.86 -4.44
C GLU A 160 28.16 -14.06 -5.76
N SER A 161 29.29 -13.40 -6.07
CA SER A 161 29.41 -12.54 -7.25
C SER A 161 29.00 -13.20 -8.57
N ILE A 162 29.24 -14.51 -8.70
CA ILE A 162 28.87 -15.32 -9.87
C ILE A 162 27.37 -15.37 -10.14
N PHE A 163 26.52 -15.14 -9.12
CA PHE A 163 25.06 -15.18 -9.23
C PHE A 163 24.43 -13.79 -9.21
N ARG A 164 25.23 -12.71 -9.16
CA ARG A 164 24.70 -11.36 -9.01
C ARG A 164 23.71 -10.94 -10.11
N GLY A 165 23.91 -11.43 -11.33
CA GLY A 165 23.00 -11.19 -12.47
C GLY A 165 21.70 -11.98 -12.40
N ASP A 166 21.70 -13.13 -11.74
CA ASP A 166 20.62 -14.12 -11.80
C ASP A 166 19.88 -14.28 -10.46
N VAL A 167 20.44 -13.77 -9.36
CA VAL A 167 19.94 -13.99 -7.99
C VAL A 167 18.48 -13.59 -7.85
N TRP A 168 18.07 -12.48 -8.46
CA TRP A 168 16.67 -12.04 -8.43
C TRP A 168 15.75 -13.02 -9.17
N GLY A 169 16.22 -13.57 -10.29
CA GLY A 169 15.52 -14.63 -11.02
C GLY A 169 15.37 -15.90 -10.18
N PHE A 170 16.38 -16.28 -9.42
CA PHE A 170 16.28 -17.45 -8.51
C PHE A 170 15.24 -17.26 -7.42
N MET A 171 15.03 -16.04 -6.93
CA MET A 171 14.00 -15.73 -5.92
C MET A 171 12.57 -15.80 -6.48
N SER A 172 12.38 -15.85 -7.81
CA SER A 172 11.04 -15.97 -8.41
C SER A 172 10.37 -17.30 -8.07
N GLU A 173 11.16 -18.31 -7.73
CA GLU A 173 10.72 -19.65 -7.35
C GLU A 173 11.29 -20.03 -5.95
N PRO A 174 10.75 -21.07 -5.30
CA PRO A 174 11.24 -21.55 -4.01
C PRO A 174 12.74 -21.84 -4.00
N VAL A 175 13.46 -21.34 -2.99
CA VAL A 175 14.93 -21.52 -2.88
C VAL A 175 15.26 -22.84 -2.19
N SER A 176 14.85 -22.96 -0.92
CA SER A 176 15.01 -24.15 -0.08
C SER A 176 13.79 -24.29 0.83
N GLU A 177 13.56 -25.49 1.37
CA GLU A 177 12.44 -25.74 2.28
C GLU A 177 12.55 -24.89 3.56
N ASP A 178 13.76 -24.76 4.11
CA ASP A 178 14.01 -23.94 5.29
C ASP A 178 13.73 -22.45 5.02
N ASN A 179 14.19 -21.93 3.88
CA ASN A 179 13.92 -20.55 3.47
C ASN A 179 12.43 -20.29 3.23
N GLU A 180 11.74 -21.15 2.48
CA GLU A 180 10.30 -21.02 2.24
C GLU A 180 9.50 -21.09 3.53
N ARG A 181 9.88 -21.97 4.46
CA ARG A 181 9.25 -22.07 5.78
C ARG A 181 9.37 -20.77 6.56
N GLU A 182 10.55 -20.15 6.56
CA GLU A 182 10.76 -18.85 7.21
C GLU A 182 9.95 -17.72 6.54
N VAL A 183 9.86 -17.72 5.22
CA VAL A 183 9.06 -16.75 4.44
C VAL A 183 7.58 -16.90 4.75
N VAL A 184 7.06 -18.12 4.66
CA VAL A 184 5.64 -18.42 4.91
C VAL A 184 5.26 -18.09 6.35
N ASN A 185 6.08 -18.49 7.33
CA ASN A 185 5.84 -18.18 8.73
C ASN A 185 5.88 -16.66 8.99
N ALA A 186 6.80 -15.92 8.36
CA ALA A 186 6.86 -14.47 8.52
C ALA A 186 5.57 -13.77 8.05
N VAL A 187 4.99 -14.22 6.93
CA VAL A 187 3.71 -13.68 6.45
C VAL A 187 2.56 -14.08 7.37
N ILE A 188 2.52 -15.34 7.82
CA ILE A 188 1.50 -15.84 8.76
C ILE A 188 1.53 -15.03 10.06
N GLU A 189 2.70 -14.86 10.67
CA GLU A 189 2.89 -14.11 11.91
C GLU A 189 2.49 -12.64 11.72
N ALA A 190 2.87 -12.01 10.61
CA ALA A 190 2.50 -10.64 10.30
C ALA A 190 0.97 -10.48 10.15
N CYS A 191 0.31 -11.38 9.40
CA CYS A 191 -1.14 -11.36 9.26
C CYS A 191 -1.86 -11.62 10.60
N GLN A 192 -1.34 -12.53 11.43
CA GLN A 192 -1.91 -12.81 12.75
C GLN A 192 -1.75 -11.63 13.71
N SER A 193 -0.57 -10.98 13.74
CA SER A 193 -0.35 -9.77 14.53
C SER A 193 -1.32 -8.67 14.10
N ALA A 194 -1.41 -8.39 12.80
CA ALA A 194 -2.30 -7.37 12.26
C ALA A 194 -3.79 -7.65 12.58
N LEU A 195 -4.25 -8.90 12.42
CA LEU A 195 -5.61 -9.29 12.78
C LEU A 195 -5.87 -9.17 14.29
N SER A 196 -4.88 -9.49 15.12
CA SER A 196 -5.00 -9.37 16.57
C SER A 196 -5.10 -7.92 17.04
N GLU A 197 -4.31 -7.02 16.46
CA GLU A 197 -4.36 -5.57 16.72
C GLU A 197 -5.73 -4.99 16.32
N MET A 198 -6.30 -5.44 15.19
CA MET A 198 -7.64 -5.02 14.77
C MET A 198 -8.76 -5.54 15.70
N THR A 199 -8.54 -6.65 16.42
CA THR A 199 -9.56 -7.32 17.25
C THR A 199 -9.48 -6.92 18.72
N SER A 200 -8.28 -6.84 19.30
CA SER A 200 -8.05 -6.62 20.74
C SER A 200 -8.53 -5.27 21.25
N GLU A 201 -8.64 -4.28 20.36
CA GLU A 201 -9.18 -2.95 20.67
C GLU A 201 -10.70 -2.83 20.43
N GLY A 202 -11.35 -3.90 19.94
CA GLY A 202 -12.74 -3.91 19.48
C GLY A 202 -13.78 -4.46 20.47
N GLU A 203 -13.38 -5.16 21.54
CA GLU A 203 -14.34 -5.77 22.48
C GLU A 203 -14.90 -4.80 23.55
N GLY A 204 -14.57 -3.50 23.47
CA GLY A 204 -14.91 -2.50 24.49
C GLY A 204 -16.18 -1.66 24.27
N GLU A 205 -16.82 -1.67 23.10
CA GLU A 205 -17.95 -0.76 22.82
C GLU A 205 -19.11 -1.44 22.07
N ASN A 206 -19.73 -2.42 22.71
CA ASN A 206 -21.17 -2.62 22.53
C ASN A 206 -21.90 -1.80 23.60
N ASP A 207 -21.95 -0.47 23.45
CA ASP A 207 -22.87 0.34 24.25
C ASP A 207 -23.45 1.53 23.48
N SER A 208 -24.74 1.70 23.73
CA SER A 208 -25.64 2.81 23.39
C SER A 208 -26.06 2.96 21.93
N GLY A 209 -27.33 2.62 21.69
CA GLY A 209 -28.02 2.88 20.44
C GLY A 209 -28.17 4.38 20.17
N GLU A 210 -27.69 4.79 19.01
CA GLU A 210 -28.21 5.97 18.30
C GLU A 210 -28.59 5.53 16.88
N GLU A 211 -29.87 5.72 16.57
CA GLU A 211 -30.63 5.18 15.44
C GLU A 211 -30.33 5.92 14.11
N SER A 212 -29.09 6.33 13.91
CA SER A 212 -28.60 6.99 12.71
C SER A 212 -27.09 6.73 12.57
N SER A 213 -26.71 5.49 12.25
CA SER A 213 -25.37 5.17 11.76
C SER A 213 -25.04 6.12 10.62
N SER A 214 -24.18 7.11 10.90
CA SER A 214 -23.85 8.13 9.93
C SER A 214 -23.15 7.45 8.76
N LYS A 215 -23.26 8.03 7.56
CA LYS A 215 -22.54 7.50 6.38
C LYS A 215 -21.04 7.26 6.65
N MET A 216 -20.43 7.99 7.59
CA MET A 216 -19.02 7.82 7.98
C MET A 216 -18.76 6.54 8.75
N ASP A 217 -19.64 6.21 9.69
CA ASP A 217 -19.47 5.03 10.54
C ASP A 217 -19.56 3.77 9.67
N ARG A 218 -20.48 3.77 8.69
CA ARG A 218 -20.57 2.72 7.67
C ARG A 218 -19.29 2.62 6.83
N LEU A 219 -18.75 3.74 6.37
CA LEU A 219 -17.51 3.74 5.58
C LEU A 219 -16.32 3.21 6.40
N CYS A 220 -16.21 3.61 7.67
CA CYS A 220 -15.17 3.12 8.57
C CYS A 220 -15.30 1.60 8.79
N SER A 221 -16.49 1.12 9.14
CA SER A 221 -16.75 -0.32 9.31
C SER A 221 -16.45 -1.11 8.03
N MET A 222 -16.88 -0.61 6.87
CA MET A 222 -16.61 -1.26 5.58
C MET A 222 -15.11 -1.37 5.29
N VAL A 223 -14.33 -0.31 5.54
CA VAL A 223 -12.88 -0.35 5.34
C VAL A 223 -12.24 -1.40 6.26
N CYS A 224 -12.52 -1.34 7.56
CA CYS A 224 -11.96 -2.28 8.53
C CYS A 224 -12.37 -3.73 8.22
N GLU A 225 -13.61 -3.98 7.84
CA GLU A 225 -14.08 -5.30 7.45
C GLU A 225 -13.38 -5.81 6.19
N SER A 226 -13.20 -4.95 5.18
CA SER A 226 -12.50 -5.33 3.94
C SER A 226 -11.02 -5.62 4.15
N GLU A 227 -10.35 -4.88 5.03
CA GLU A 227 -8.95 -5.14 5.40
C GLU A 227 -8.82 -6.46 6.17
N ARG A 228 -9.71 -6.70 7.14
CA ARG A 228 -9.76 -7.94 7.89
C ARG A 228 -10.02 -9.14 6.97
N GLU A 229 -10.90 -8.97 5.99
CA GLU A 229 -11.17 -10.00 4.98
C GLU A 229 -9.95 -10.27 4.09
N ALA A 230 -9.25 -9.23 3.63
CA ALA A 230 -8.03 -9.35 2.83
C ALA A 230 -6.92 -10.11 3.59
N LEU A 231 -6.67 -9.72 4.84
CA LEU A 231 -5.71 -10.39 5.73
C LEU A 231 -6.13 -11.84 6.02
N GLY A 232 -7.43 -12.08 6.25
CA GLY A 232 -7.97 -13.41 6.50
C GLY A 232 -7.77 -14.37 5.33
N ARG A 233 -8.06 -13.93 4.09
CA ARG A 233 -7.82 -14.74 2.89
C ARG A 233 -6.34 -15.04 2.69
N THR A 234 -5.48 -14.05 2.86
CA THR A 234 -4.03 -14.21 2.75
C THR A 234 -3.49 -15.18 3.80
N LEU A 235 -3.98 -15.09 5.04
CA LEU A 235 -3.63 -16.04 6.09
C LEU A 235 -4.05 -17.47 5.74
N THR A 236 -5.24 -17.67 5.17
CA THR A 236 -5.69 -19.00 4.72
C THR A 236 -4.79 -19.52 3.59
N TYR A 237 -4.48 -18.69 2.61
CA TYR A 237 -3.58 -19.05 1.50
C TYR A 237 -2.20 -19.47 2.02
N MET A 238 -1.58 -18.65 2.88
CA MET A 238 -0.24 -18.93 3.40
C MET A 238 -0.20 -20.17 4.30
N ARG A 239 -1.29 -20.51 5.00
CA ARG A 239 -1.38 -21.76 5.76
C ARG A 239 -1.41 -22.99 4.84
N GLN A 240 -2.10 -22.92 3.71
CA GLN A 240 -2.08 -23.98 2.71
C GLN A 240 -0.67 -24.13 2.11
N GLU A 241 0.00 -23.01 1.83
CA GLU A 241 1.39 -22.99 1.36
C GLU A 241 2.36 -23.60 2.38
N ALA A 242 2.10 -23.43 3.69
CA ALA A 242 2.89 -24.04 4.76
C ALA A 242 2.75 -25.56 4.81
N GLU A 243 1.55 -26.09 4.50
CA GLU A 243 1.26 -27.52 4.45
C GLU A 243 1.83 -28.18 3.19
N ALA A 244 1.96 -27.44 2.08
CA ALA A 244 2.43 -27.94 0.79
C ALA A 244 3.94 -27.74 0.55
N LEU A 245 4.73 -27.42 1.58
CA LEU A 245 6.17 -27.15 1.44
C LEU A 245 6.93 -28.36 0.86
N ASP A 246 6.56 -29.58 1.21
CA ASP A 246 7.20 -30.81 0.71
C ASP A 246 6.89 -31.13 -0.76
N LEU A 247 5.85 -30.50 -1.32
CA LEU A 247 5.45 -30.67 -2.71
C LEU A 247 6.12 -29.67 -3.67
N LYS A 248 6.84 -28.67 -3.12
CA LYS A 248 7.48 -27.62 -3.90
C LYS A 248 8.81 -28.10 -4.49
N GLU A 249 9.08 -27.67 -5.71
CA GLU A 249 10.37 -27.90 -6.35
C GLU A 249 11.36 -26.80 -5.96
N TYR A 250 12.50 -27.17 -5.38
CA TYR A 250 13.50 -26.23 -4.84
C TYR A 250 14.69 -26.02 -5.78
N TYR A 251 15.52 -25.02 -5.49
CA TYR A 251 16.65 -24.62 -6.35
C TYR A 251 17.56 -25.79 -6.73
N GLN A 252 17.89 -26.65 -5.77
CA GLN A 252 18.76 -27.81 -6.01
C GLN A 252 18.12 -28.82 -6.96
N GLU A 253 16.83 -29.09 -6.82
CA GLU A 253 16.09 -30.00 -7.69
C GLU A 253 16.01 -29.44 -9.11
N ARG A 254 15.62 -28.17 -9.26
CA ARG A 254 15.60 -27.49 -10.55
C ARG A 254 16.96 -27.54 -11.24
N ARG A 255 18.03 -27.37 -10.47
CA ARG A 255 19.40 -27.45 -10.99
C ARG A 255 19.75 -28.86 -11.46
N LEU A 256 19.37 -29.91 -10.73
CA LEU A 256 19.59 -31.29 -11.13
C LEU A 256 18.82 -31.66 -12.40
N LYS A 257 17.56 -31.22 -12.54
CA LYS A 257 16.77 -31.41 -13.77
C LYS A 257 17.40 -30.70 -14.97
N SER A 258 17.91 -29.49 -14.76
CA SER A 258 18.61 -28.76 -15.84
C SER A 258 19.88 -29.47 -16.34
N LEU A 259 20.46 -30.35 -15.52
CA LEU A 259 21.61 -31.17 -15.88
C LEU A 259 21.22 -32.49 -16.56
N GLY A 260 19.93 -32.80 -16.68
CA GLY A 260 19.44 -34.06 -17.26
C GLY A 260 19.84 -35.29 -16.45
N LEU A 261 20.04 -35.14 -15.13
CA LEU A 261 20.43 -36.25 -14.26
C LEU A 261 19.23 -37.08 -13.78
N ASP A 262 18.01 -36.61 -14.05
CA ASP A 262 16.73 -37.25 -13.75
C ASP A 262 16.09 -37.92 -14.98
N SER A 263 16.70 -37.80 -16.17
CA SER A 263 16.23 -38.51 -17.36
C SER A 263 16.66 -39.98 -17.36
N ASP A 264 15.74 -40.87 -17.71
CA ASP A 264 16.05 -42.29 -17.92
C ASP A 264 17.15 -42.42 -18.99
N TRP A 265 18.24 -43.11 -18.65
CA TRP A 265 19.30 -43.40 -19.61
C TRP A 265 18.71 -44.16 -20.80
N THR A 266 18.77 -43.56 -21.98
CA THR A 266 18.43 -44.22 -23.24
C THR A 266 19.71 -44.65 -23.95
N PRO A 267 19.73 -45.78 -24.68
CA PRO A 267 20.89 -46.17 -25.49
C PRO A 267 21.31 -45.12 -26.54
N GLU A 268 20.47 -44.13 -26.81
CA GLU A 268 20.74 -42.99 -27.69
C GLU A 268 21.61 -41.92 -27.01
N ASP A 269 21.64 -41.87 -25.67
CA ASP A 269 22.46 -40.92 -24.89
C ASP A 269 23.96 -41.26 -24.94
N ASP A 270 24.32 -42.54 -25.14
CA ASP A 270 25.70 -42.97 -25.41
C ASP A 270 26.23 -42.41 -26.75
N VAL A 271 25.32 -42.09 -27.68
CA VAL A 271 25.67 -41.55 -29.01
C VAL A 271 25.79 -40.01 -28.97
N SER A 272 25.27 -39.38 -27.92
CA SER A 272 25.22 -37.91 -27.77
C SER A 272 26.32 -37.32 -26.87
N PHE A 273 27.22 -38.15 -26.34
CA PHE A 273 28.45 -37.67 -25.67
C PHE A 273 29.41 -36.94 -26.64
N GLY A 274 29.06 -36.88 -27.93
CA GLY A 274 29.84 -36.30 -29.01
C GLY A 274 29.32 -35.00 -29.65
N GLY A 275 28.21 -34.37 -29.22
CA GLY A 275 27.87 -33.09 -29.85
C GLY A 275 26.53 -32.43 -29.56
N THR A 276 26.45 -31.66 -28.47
CA THR A 276 25.81 -30.32 -28.52
C THR A 276 26.42 -29.33 -27.51
N ARG A 277 27.75 -29.35 -27.33
CA ARG A 277 28.45 -28.14 -26.88
C ARG A 277 28.68 -27.28 -28.10
N LEU A 278 27.89 -26.23 -28.28
CA LEU A 278 28.31 -25.12 -29.14
C LEU A 278 29.62 -24.58 -28.56
N PRO A 279 30.76 -24.72 -29.26
CA PRO A 279 32.01 -24.12 -28.82
C PRO A 279 31.92 -22.63 -29.13
N GLY A 280 31.73 -21.77 -28.12
CA GLY A 280 31.91 -20.33 -28.35
C GLY A 280 31.17 -19.32 -27.48
N THR A 281 30.44 -19.67 -26.42
CA THR A 281 29.87 -18.64 -25.53
C THR A 281 30.48 -18.74 -24.13
N ALA A 282 31.80 -18.55 -24.08
CA ALA A 282 32.46 -18.00 -22.92
C ALA A 282 32.22 -16.49 -22.92
N ASN A 283 31.06 -16.04 -22.43
CA ASN A 283 30.92 -14.67 -21.96
C ASN A 283 31.24 -14.68 -20.46
N TYR A 284 32.54 -14.87 -20.17
CA TYR A 284 33.12 -14.26 -19.00
C TYR A 284 33.36 -12.79 -19.36
N ASP A 285 32.53 -11.90 -18.84
CA ASP A 285 32.85 -10.48 -18.75
C ASP A 285 32.86 -10.13 -17.26
N TRP A 286 34.10 -9.87 -16.79
CA TRP A 286 34.59 -9.21 -15.57
C TRP A 286 33.57 -8.67 -14.55
#